data_AF-A0A0Q4PSF8-F1
#
_entry.id   AF-A0A0Q4PSF8-F1
#
_cell.length_a   1.000
_cell.length_b   1.000
_cell.length_c   1.000
_cell.angle_alpha   90.00
_cell.angle_beta   90.00
_cell.angle_gamma   90.00
#
_symmetry.space_group_name_H-M   'P 1'
#
loop_
_entity.id
_entity.type
_entity.pdbx_description
1 polymer ?
#
loop_
_entity_poly.entity_id
_entity_poly.type
_entity_poly.pdbx_seq_one_letter_code
_entity_poly.pdbx_strand_id
1 'polypeptide(L)'
;MMSVTYVAAYDPYHAVFRILVMLSLEQETILDIEAARIVDFYICYPWLVGNFKAAREISGQLKAANAAKRKNTPSAYQVAPEPSLIFRRMRPSQLAAMSSLASKGLVDRDRLALGALQRTQKRLPEKLSAAVDRELADRPELYTFITSILKLPLKGIGGLKSRSGLEEFRYDTV
;
A
#
# COMPACT_ATOMS: atom_id res chain seq x y z
N MET A 1 -13.41 9.08 -25.60
CA MET A 1 -14.13 10.01 -24.70
C MET A 1 -13.38 10.01 -23.38
N MET A 2 -12.58 11.04 -23.08
CA MET A 2 -11.94 11.18 -21.76
C MET A 2 -12.92 11.89 -20.85
N SER A 3 -13.59 11.17 -19.95
CA SER A 3 -14.21 11.82 -18.80
C SER A 3 -13.08 12.21 -17.84
N VAL A 4 -13.02 13.48 -17.45
CA VAL A 4 -12.14 13.98 -16.38
C VAL A 4 -12.77 13.58 -15.05
N THR A 5 -12.87 12.27 -14.80
CA THR A 5 -13.33 11.75 -13.53
C THR A 5 -12.14 11.73 -12.59
N TYR A 6 -12.26 12.39 -11.44
CA TYR A 6 -11.27 12.34 -10.38
C TYR A 6 -10.99 10.89 -9.95
N VAL A 7 -9.72 10.52 -9.80
CA VAL A 7 -9.30 9.19 -9.32
C VAL A 7 -8.29 9.35 -8.18
N ALA A 8 -8.67 8.92 -6.98
CA ALA A 8 -7.85 9.04 -5.76
C ALA A 8 -6.49 8.33 -5.82
N ALA A 9 -6.31 7.41 -6.77
CA ALA A 9 -5.04 6.75 -7.03
C ALA A 9 -3.98 7.68 -7.62
N TYR A 10 -4.41 8.76 -8.29
CA TYR A 10 -3.53 9.73 -8.94
C TYR A 10 -3.44 11.05 -8.16
N ASP A 11 -4.06 11.14 -6.98
CA ASP A 11 -3.95 12.29 -6.09
C ASP A 11 -2.86 12.07 -5.02
N PRO A 12 -1.79 12.91 -4.98
CA PRO A 12 -0.75 12.80 -3.96
C PRO A 12 -1.27 13.03 -2.53
N TYR A 13 -2.30 13.85 -2.30
CA TYR A 13 -2.83 14.07 -0.94
C TYR A 13 -3.55 12.83 -0.40
N HIS A 14 -4.31 12.14 -1.25
CA HIS A 14 -4.90 10.85 -0.88
C HIS A 14 -3.82 9.79 -0.65
N ALA A 15 -2.76 9.77 -1.47
CA ALA A 15 -1.63 8.88 -1.25
C ALA A 15 -0.87 9.20 0.06
N VAL A 16 -0.70 10.47 0.43
CA VAL A 16 -0.12 10.88 1.73
C VAL A 16 -0.87 10.22 2.87
N PHE A 17 -2.21 10.30 2.86
CA PHE A 17 -3.03 9.73 3.92
C PHE A 17 -2.93 8.20 3.96
N ARG A 18 -3.05 7.50 2.82
CA ARG A 18 -2.95 6.03 2.78
C ARG A 18 -1.58 5.51 3.24
N ILE A 19 -0.49 6.15 2.78
CA ILE A 19 0.87 5.81 3.21
C ILE A 19 1.04 6.09 4.69
N LEU A 20 0.44 7.17 5.20
CA LEU A 20 0.47 7.48 6.62
C LEU A 20 -0.24 6.40 7.46
N VAL A 21 -1.43 5.97 7.04
CA VAL A 21 -2.17 4.88 7.71
C VAL A 21 -1.36 3.58 7.70
N MET A 22 -0.76 3.23 6.55
CA MET A 22 0.14 2.08 6.44
C MET A 22 1.31 2.16 7.44
N LEU A 23 1.98 3.31 7.53
CA LEU A 23 3.10 3.52 8.45
C LEU A 23 2.69 3.51 9.92
N SER A 24 1.41 3.69 10.24
CA SER A 24 0.90 3.58 11.61
C SER A 24 0.68 2.13 12.05
N LEU A 25 0.65 1.16 11.11
CA LEU A 25 0.53 -0.26 11.44
C LEU A 25 1.81 -0.83 12.05
N GLU A 26 2.98 -0.33 11.61
CA GLU A 26 4.30 -0.86 11.97
C GLU A 26 5.30 0.31 12.07
N GLN A 27 5.36 0.98 13.22
CA GLN A 27 6.10 2.25 13.37
C GLN A 27 7.63 2.11 13.25
N GLU A 28 8.17 0.93 13.54
CA GLU A 28 9.63 0.69 13.57
C GLU A 28 10.15 0.02 12.30
N THR A 29 9.26 -0.38 11.38
CA THR A 29 9.64 -1.15 10.21
C THR A 29 10.26 -0.24 9.14
N ILE A 30 11.39 -0.69 8.58
CA ILE A 30 11.99 -0.13 7.38
C ILE A 30 11.43 -0.89 6.18
N LEU A 31 10.79 -0.19 5.26
CA LEU A 31 10.13 -0.77 4.10
C LEU A 31 10.79 -0.28 2.81
N ASP A 32 11.09 -1.16 1.88
CA ASP A 32 11.52 -0.74 0.54
C ASP A 32 10.42 0.12 -0.14
N ILE A 33 10.79 1.18 -0.87
CA ILE A 33 9.81 2.04 -1.55
C ILE A 33 8.89 1.24 -2.47
N GLU A 34 9.40 0.24 -3.19
CA GLU A 34 8.58 -0.60 -4.05
C GLU A 34 7.60 -1.47 -3.27
N ALA A 35 8.01 -1.95 -2.09
CA ALA A 35 7.10 -2.66 -1.18
C ALA A 35 6.00 -1.72 -0.66
N ALA A 36 6.36 -0.51 -0.25
CA ALA A 36 5.41 0.52 0.17
C ALA A 36 4.40 0.86 -0.93
N ARG A 37 4.86 0.97 -2.19
CA ARG A 37 4.00 1.19 -3.35
C ARG A 37 3.01 0.05 -3.56
N ILE A 38 3.46 -1.21 -3.50
CA ILE A 38 2.60 -2.40 -3.66
C ILE A 38 1.54 -2.42 -2.56
N VAL A 39 1.91 -2.09 -1.33
CA VAL A 39 0.97 -2.04 -0.21
C VAL A 39 -0.05 -0.91 -0.40
N ASP A 40 0.39 0.31 -0.75
CA ASP A 40 -0.51 1.44 -1.03
C ASP A 40 -1.50 1.13 -2.17
N PHE A 41 -1.08 0.37 -3.19
CA PHE A 41 -1.97 -0.09 -4.25
C PHE A 41 -3.16 -0.88 -3.70
N TYR A 42 -2.94 -1.84 -2.79
CA TYR A 42 -4.03 -2.63 -2.21
C TYR A 42 -4.88 -1.85 -1.21
N ILE A 43 -4.35 -0.79 -0.59
CA ILE A 43 -5.16 0.14 0.22
C ILE A 43 -6.10 0.95 -0.68
N CYS A 44 -5.60 1.40 -1.84
CA CYS A 44 -6.36 2.18 -2.81
C CYS A 44 -7.35 1.34 -3.62
N TYR A 45 -7.00 0.09 -3.92
CA TYR A 45 -7.78 -0.85 -4.73
C TYR A 45 -8.05 -2.15 -3.95
N PRO A 46 -8.78 -2.08 -2.83
CA PRO A 46 -8.98 -3.20 -1.92
C PRO A 46 -9.74 -4.39 -2.55
N TRP A 47 -10.55 -4.15 -3.59
CA TRP A 47 -11.22 -5.22 -4.33
C TRP A 47 -10.26 -6.10 -5.14
N LEU A 48 -9.05 -5.59 -5.44
CA LEU A 48 -8.03 -6.34 -6.15
C LEU A 48 -7.19 -7.25 -5.24
N VAL A 49 -7.45 -7.28 -3.93
CA VAL A 49 -6.80 -8.20 -2.98
C VAL A 49 -6.93 -9.66 -3.41
N GLY A 50 -8.02 -10.02 -4.11
CA GLY A 50 -8.20 -11.36 -4.67
C GLY A 50 -7.14 -11.79 -5.70
N ASN A 51 -6.41 -10.84 -6.28
CA ASN A 51 -5.32 -11.12 -7.22
C ASN A 51 -4.00 -11.46 -6.51
N PHE A 52 -3.91 -11.20 -5.20
CA PHE A 52 -2.72 -11.48 -4.42
C PHE A 52 -2.62 -12.98 -4.05
N LYS A 53 -1.51 -13.62 -4.40
CA LYS A 53 -1.25 -15.02 -4.08
C LYS A 53 -0.80 -15.18 -2.62
N ALA A 54 -1.70 -15.66 -1.76
CA ALA A 54 -1.42 -15.85 -0.33
C ALA A 54 -0.21 -16.76 -0.06
N ALA A 55 0.59 -16.36 0.93
CA ALA A 55 1.67 -17.08 1.55
C ALA A 55 1.16 -18.22 2.42
N ARG A 56 1.72 -19.42 2.25
CA ARG A 56 1.37 -20.58 3.08
C ARG A 56 2.03 -20.46 4.46
N GLU A 57 3.18 -19.81 4.51
CA GLU A 57 3.99 -19.53 5.69
C GLU A 57 3.36 -18.48 6.61
N ILE A 58 2.47 -17.62 6.10
CA ILE A 58 1.75 -16.63 6.92
C ILE A 58 0.39 -17.17 7.31
N SER A 59 0.32 -17.70 8.54
CA SER A 59 -0.92 -18.22 9.12
C SER A 59 -2.05 -17.20 9.04
N GLY A 60 -3.22 -17.64 8.54
CA GLY A 60 -4.40 -16.79 8.42
C GLY A 60 -4.39 -15.77 7.28
N GLN A 61 -3.31 -15.62 6.49
CA GLN A 61 -3.28 -14.63 5.41
C GLN A 61 -4.34 -14.88 4.35
N LEU A 62 -4.57 -16.14 3.95
CA LEU A 62 -5.64 -16.47 3.00
C LEU A 62 -7.03 -16.10 3.55
N LYS A 63 -7.26 -16.30 4.86
CA LYS A 63 -8.51 -15.91 5.51
C LYS A 63 -8.67 -14.39 5.51
N ALA A 64 -7.61 -13.65 5.81
CA ALA A 64 -7.59 -12.18 5.78
C ALA A 64 -7.85 -11.64 4.36
N ALA A 65 -7.16 -12.17 3.35
CA ALA A 65 -7.36 -11.79 1.94
C ALA A 65 -8.81 -12.03 1.49
N ASN A 66 -9.39 -13.18 1.83
CA ASN A 66 -10.78 -13.49 1.52
C ASN A 66 -11.77 -12.58 2.27
N ALA A 67 -11.48 -12.23 3.52
CA ALA A 67 -12.30 -11.31 4.29
C ALA A 67 -12.28 -9.89 3.70
N ALA A 68 -11.09 -9.38 3.38
CA ALA A 68 -10.91 -8.09 2.72
C ALA A 68 -11.63 -8.03 1.37
N LYS A 69 -11.48 -9.07 0.54
CA LYS A 69 -12.18 -9.19 -0.76
C LYS A 69 -13.70 -9.12 -0.60
N ARG A 70 -14.28 -9.87 0.34
CA ARG A 70 -15.76 -9.88 0.55
C ARG A 70 -16.32 -8.53 0.97
N LYS A 71 -15.55 -7.75 1.74
CA LYS A 71 -15.97 -6.42 2.21
C LYS A 71 -15.75 -5.32 1.19
N ASN A 72 -14.96 -5.58 0.14
CA ASN A 72 -14.58 -4.59 -0.86
C ASN A 72 -14.93 -5.14 -2.25
N THR A 73 -16.22 -5.19 -2.57
CA THR A 73 -16.68 -5.57 -3.92
C THR A 73 -16.72 -4.30 -4.79
N PRO A 74 -16.18 -4.32 -6.02
CA PRO A 74 -16.18 -3.14 -6.86
C PRO A 74 -17.62 -2.82 -7.31
N SER A 75 -17.95 -1.54 -7.44
CA SER A 75 -19.22 -1.14 -8.05
C SER A 75 -19.20 -1.40 -9.56
N ALA A 76 -20.37 -1.48 -10.19
CA ALA A 76 -20.49 -1.67 -11.65
C ALA A 76 -19.78 -0.58 -12.48
N TYR A 77 -19.51 0.59 -11.89
CA TYR A 77 -18.83 1.72 -12.52
C TYR A 77 -17.32 1.72 -12.27
N GLN A 78 -16.81 0.82 -11.43
CA GLN A 78 -15.39 0.68 -11.12
C GLN A 78 -14.74 -0.34 -12.06
N VAL A 79 -14.77 -0.05 -13.37
CA VAL A 79 -13.97 -0.79 -14.36
C VAL A 79 -12.54 -0.27 -14.26
N ALA A 80 -11.74 -0.94 -13.43
CA ALA A 80 -10.32 -0.65 -13.30
C ALA A 80 -9.59 -1.18 -14.55
N PRO A 81 -8.70 -0.39 -15.19
CA PRO A 81 -7.72 -0.92 -16.14
C PRO A 81 -6.89 -2.05 -15.53
N GLU A 82 -6.08 -2.72 -16.36
CA GLU A 82 -5.14 -3.74 -15.90
C GLU A 82 -4.38 -3.30 -14.62
N PRO A 83 -4.37 -4.11 -13.54
CA PRO A 83 -3.77 -3.74 -12.25
C PRO A 83 -2.33 -3.23 -12.36
N SER A 84 -1.51 -3.85 -13.22
CA SER A 84 -0.13 -3.44 -13.47
C SER A 84 -0.02 -2.06 -14.11
N LEU A 85 -0.94 -1.69 -15.00
CA LEU A 85 -0.98 -0.36 -15.60
C LEU A 85 -1.35 0.71 -14.57
N ILE A 86 -2.35 0.43 -13.74
CA ILE A 86 -2.75 1.32 -12.64
C ILE A 86 -1.58 1.51 -11.68
N PHE A 87 -0.94 0.43 -11.26
CA PHE A 87 0.20 0.46 -10.35
C PHE A 87 1.34 1.34 -10.88
N ARG A 88 1.67 1.24 -12.18
CA ARG A 88 2.65 2.13 -12.82
C ARG A 88 2.19 3.59 -12.81
N ARG A 89 0.92 3.86 -13.09
CA ARG A 89 0.34 5.23 -13.10
C ARG A 89 0.24 5.86 -11.72
N MET A 90 0.13 5.07 -10.65
CA MET A 90 0.14 5.58 -9.27
C MET A 90 1.50 6.11 -8.82
N ARG A 91 2.59 5.70 -9.49
CA ARG A 91 3.98 6.00 -9.06
C ARG A 91 4.22 7.49 -8.78
N PRO A 92 3.84 8.45 -9.65
CA PRO A 92 4.13 9.86 -9.39
C PRO A 92 3.46 10.37 -8.10
N SER A 93 2.19 10.00 -7.89
CA SER A 93 1.41 10.43 -6.72
C SER A 93 1.92 9.78 -5.43
N GLN A 94 2.31 8.50 -5.50
CA GLN A 94 2.94 7.80 -4.39
C GLN A 94 4.28 8.40 -3.99
N LEU A 95 5.16 8.69 -4.96
CA LEU A 95 6.47 9.29 -4.69
C LEU A 95 6.34 10.72 -4.16
N ALA A 96 5.46 11.52 -4.75
CA ALA A 96 5.16 12.87 -4.25
C ALA A 96 4.63 12.84 -2.80
N ALA A 97 3.81 11.85 -2.46
CA ALA A 97 3.34 11.65 -1.10
C ALA A 97 4.46 11.30 -0.11
N MET A 98 5.35 10.37 -0.47
CA MET A 98 6.52 10.02 0.35
C MET A 98 7.44 11.23 0.57
N SER A 99 7.73 11.99 -0.49
CA SER A 99 8.52 13.21 -0.40
C SER A 99 7.85 14.27 0.47
N SER A 100 6.53 14.43 0.38
CA SER A 100 5.75 15.33 1.23
C SER A 100 5.86 14.93 2.70
N LEU A 101 5.67 13.64 3.03
CA LEU A 101 5.82 13.12 4.39
C LEU A 101 7.24 13.34 4.93
N ALA A 102 8.28 13.14 4.12
CA ALA A 102 9.66 13.41 4.51
C ALA A 102 9.95 14.91 4.70
N SER A 103 9.37 15.78 3.87
CA SER A 103 9.46 17.23 4.04
C SER A 103 8.87 17.72 5.36
N LYS A 104 7.82 17.02 5.84
CA LYS A 104 7.17 17.29 7.13
C LYS A 104 7.83 16.55 8.29
N GLY A 105 8.88 15.77 8.05
CA GLY A 105 9.61 15.02 9.07
C GLY A 105 8.82 13.85 9.67
N LEU A 106 7.79 13.34 8.97
CA LEU A 106 7.04 12.14 9.35
C LEU A 106 7.68 10.86 8.83
N VAL A 107 8.47 10.99 7.76
CA VAL A 107 9.31 9.95 7.17
C VAL A 107 10.77 10.41 7.24
N ASP A 108 11.67 9.48 7.52
CA ASP A 108 13.10 9.74 7.52
C ASP A 108 13.61 10.06 6.10
N ARG A 109 14.23 11.24 5.94
CA ARG A 109 14.66 11.73 4.63
C ARG A 109 15.87 10.97 4.09
N ASP A 110 16.79 10.58 4.96
CA ASP A 110 18.03 9.91 4.56
C ASP A 110 17.72 8.48 4.13
N ARG A 111 16.83 7.78 4.85
CA ARG A 111 16.29 6.49 4.43
C ARG A 111 15.56 6.58 3.10
N LEU A 112 14.73 7.62 2.91
CA LEU A 112 14.00 7.81 1.66
C LEU A 112 14.95 8.00 0.47
N ALA A 113 16.04 8.76 0.65
CA ALA A 113 17.08 8.92 -0.36
C ALA A 113 17.79 7.59 -0.71
N LEU A 114 17.86 6.65 0.25
CA LEU A 114 18.40 5.31 0.06
C LEU A 114 17.37 4.29 -0.47
N GLY A 115 16.17 4.73 -0.88
CA GLY A 115 15.15 3.84 -1.43
C GLY A 115 14.29 3.12 -0.39
N ALA A 116 14.29 3.58 0.86
CA ALA A 116 13.55 2.98 1.96
C ALA A 116 12.64 3.99 2.69
N LEU A 117 11.47 3.53 3.07
CA LEU A 117 10.50 4.28 3.87
C LEU A 117 10.61 3.85 5.33
N GLN A 118 10.88 4.82 6.21
CA GLN A 118 10.89 4.62 7.66
C GLN A 118 10.14 5.78 8.33
N ARG A 119 9.21 5.46 9.23
CA ARG A 119 8.49 6.46 10.02
C ARG A 119 9.43 7.04 11.09
N THR A 120 9.34 8.35 11.32
CA THR A 120 10.09 9.00 12.42
C THR A 120 9.29 8.93 13.72
N GLN A 121 9.93 9.31 14.83
CA GLN A 121 9.24 9.46 16.13
C GLN A 121 8.35 10.72 16.22
N LYS A 122 8.20 11.46 15.12
CA LYS A 122 7.35 12.66 15.10
C LYS A 122 5.89 12.27 15.28
N ARG A 123 5.28 12.79 16.35
CA ARG A 123 3.85 12.59 16.65
C ARG A 123 2.97 13.24 15.59
N LEU A 124 1.84 12.60 15.30
CA LEU A 124 0.81 13.19 14.46
C LEU A 124 0.01 14.23 15.25
N PRO A 125 -0.46 15.30 14.59
CA PRO A 125 -1.51 16.14 15.16
C PRO A 125 -2.73 15.30 15.54
N GLU A 126 -3.39 15.61 16.66
CA GLU A 126 -4.48 14.80 17.21
C GLU A 126 -5.59 14.49 16.19
N LYS A 127 -6.03 15.50 15.42
CA LYS A 127 -7.04 15.33 14.37
C LYS A 127 -6.62 14.31 13.32
N LEU A 128 -5.33 14.29 12.97
CA LEU A 128 -4.80 13.36 11.97
C LEU A 128 -4.62 11.96 12.56
N SER A 129 -4.17 11.86 13.81
CA SER A 129 -4.12 10.59 14.54
C SER A 129 -5.50 9.95 14.62
N ALA A 130 -6.51 10.71 15.05
CA ALA A 130 -7.89 10.24 15.15
C ALA A 130 -8.48 9.81 13.79
N ALA A 131 -8.10 10.49 12.70
CA ALA A 131 -8.50 10.09 11.36
C ALA A 131 -7.86 8.76 10.92
N VAL A 132 -6.58 8.55 11.27
CA VAL A 132 -5.90 7.26 11.04
C VAL A 132 -6.56 6.15 11.86
N ASP A 133 -6.81 6.38 13.15
CA ASP A 133 -7.43 5.40 14.04
C ASP A 133 -8.82 5.01 13.55
N ARG A 134 -9.60 5.99 13.06
CA ARG A 134 -10.90 5.75 12.44
C ARG A 134 -10.79 4.92 11.17
N GLU A 135 -9.89 5.27 10.25
CA GLU A 135 -9.71 4.51 9.00
C GLU A 135 -9.34 3.04 9.28
N LEU A 136 -8.47 2.81 10.27
CA LEU A 136 -8.10 1.45 10.71
C LEU A 136 -9.30 0.69 11.29
N ALA A 137 -10.13 1.36 12.09
CA ALA A 137 -11.31 0.77 12.71
C ALA A 137 -12.47 0.52 11.73
N ASP A 138 -12.62 1.35 10.70
CA ASP A 138 -13.70 1.26 9.71
C ASP A 138 -13.46 0.10 8.71
N ARG A 139 -12.20 -0.29 8.48
CA ARG A 139 -11.81 -1.30 7.48
C ARG A 139 -10.86 -2.38 8.06
N PRO A 140 -11.22 -3.04 9.18
CA PRO A 140 -10.31 -3.89 9.92
C PRO A 140 -9.86 -5.11 9.13
N GLU A 141 -10.71 -5.69 8.27
CA GLU A 141 -10.35 -6.85 7.44
C GLU A 141 -9.29 -6.50 6.39
N LEU A 142 -9.36 -5.29 5.82
CA LEU A 142 -8.35 -4.82 4.89
C LEU A 142 -7.02 -4.64 5.61
N TYR A 143 -7.00 -3.92 6.72
CA TYR A 143 -5.75 -3.64 7.41
C TYR A 143 -5.13 -4.89 8.07
N THR A 144 -5.95 -5.87 8.45
CA THR A 144 -5.46 -7.22 8.83
C THR A 144 -4.70 -7.87 7.66
N PHE A 145 -5.24 -7.79 6.43
CA PHE A 145 -4.53 -8.27 5.25
C PHE A 145 -3.27 -7.46 4.96
N ILE A 146 -3.32 -6.12 5.06
CA ILE A 146 -2.16 -5.23 4.84
C ILE A 146 -1.02 -5.56 5.82
N THR A 147 -1.30 -5.66 7.11
CA THR A 147 -0.31 -6.09 8.12
C THR A 147 0.28 -7.46 7.80
N SER A 148 -0.50 -8.37 7.23
CA SER A 148 0.01 -9.70 6.84
C SER A 148 1.01 -9.62 5.67
N ILE A 149 0.82 -8.73 4.70
CA ILE A 149 1.73 -8.62 3.54
C ILE A 149 2.95 -7.75 3.83
N LEU A 150 2.87 -6.81 4.79
CA LEU A 150 4.03 -6.02 5.24
C LEU A 150 5.17 -6.89 5.79
N LYS A 151 4.88 -8.12 6.21
CA LYS A 151 5.85 -9.10 6.72
C LYS A 151 6.60 -9.85 5.63
N LEU A 152 6.20 -9.69 4.37
CA LEU A 152 6.79 -10.42 3.25
C LEU A 152 8.03 -9.68 2.71
N PRO A 153 9.06 -10.42 2.26
CA PRO A 153 10.17 -9.80 1.54
C PRO A 153 9.66 -9.23 0.21
N LEU A 154 10.29 -8.15 -0.27
CA LEU A 154 9.94 -7.55 -1.56
C LEU A 154 10.21 -8.51 -2.72
N LYS A 155 11.43 -9.08 -2.74
CA LYS A 155 11.98 -9.95 -3.79
C LYS A 155 11.92 -11.42 -3.37
N GLY A 156 12.32 -12.30 -4.29
CA GLY A 156 12.41 -13.75 -4.08
C GLY A 156 11.14 -14.51 -4.46
N ILE A 157 11.25 -15.83 -4.56
CA ILE A 157 10.11 -16.72 -4.80
C ILE A 157 9.17 -16.59 -3.60
N GLY A 158 7.93 -16.14 -3.84
CA GLY A 158 6.99 -15.83 -2.76
C GLY A 158 7.17 -14.46 -2.11
N GLY A 159 7.98 -13.56 -2.68
CA GLY A 159 8.00 -12.15 -2.27
C GLY A 159 6.79 -11.35 -2.78
N LEU A 160 6.66 -10.09 -2.32
CA LEU A 160 5.57 -9.19 -2.70
C LEU A 160 5.41 -9.02 -4.22
N LYS A 161 6.51 -8.89 -4.97
CA LYS A 161 6.46 -8.76 -6.43
C LYS A 161 5.85 -10.00 -7.10
N SER A 162 6.33 -11.18 -6.72
CA SER A 162 5.85 -12.47 -7.24
C SER A 162 4.38 -12.73 -6.90
N ARG A 163 3.96 -12.36 -5.69
CA ARG A 163 2.60 -12.61 -5.18
C ARG A 163 1.57 -11.61 -5.70
N SER A 164 1.96 -10.35 -5.93
CA SER A 164 1.05 -9.29 -6.37
C SER A 164 0.81 -9.29 -7.88
N GLY A 165 1.82 -9.69 -8.68
CA GLY A 165 1.74 -9.65 -10.14
C GLY A 165 1.68 -8.23 -10.73
N LEU A 166 2.01 -7.20 -9.94
CA LEU A 166 1.90 -5.79 -10.35
C LEU A 166 3.10 -5.29 -11.18
N GLU A 167 4.26 -5.94 -11.06
CA GLU A 167 5.45 -5.69 -11.86
C GLU A 167 6.04 -7.01 -12.37
N GLU A 168 6.87 -6.93 -13.42
CA GLU A 168 7.66 -8.06 -13.90
C GLU A 168 8.53 -8.61 -12.75
N PHE A 169 8.34 -9.88 -12.44
CA PHE A 169 9.27 -10.63 -11.61
C PHE A 169 10.43 -11.07 -12.49
N ARG A 170 11.46 -10.23 -12.60
CA ARG A 170 12.74 -10.67 -13.15
C ARG A 170 13.44 -11.47 -12.06
N TYR A 171 13.75 -12.74 -12.34
CA TYR A 171 14.67 -13.50 -11.51
C TYR A 171 15.97 -12.70 -11.43
N ASP A 172 16.42 -12.36 -10.22
CA ASP A 172 17.84 -12.06 -10.02
C ASP A 172 18.54 -13.42 -10.25
N THR A 173 19.06 -13.62 -11.46
CA THR A 173 19.96 -14.74 -11.77
C THR A 173 21.15 -14.63 -10.81
N VAL A 174 21.34 -15.67 -10.00
CA VAL A 174 22.51 -15.85 -9.12
C VAL A 174 23.79 -15.84 -9.94
#